data_AF-A0A3S0HH73-F1
#
_entry.id   AF-A0A3S0HH73-F1
#
_cell.length_a   1.000
_cell.length_b   1.000
_cell.length_c   1.000
_cell.angle_alpha   90.00
_cell.angle_beta   90.00
_cell.angle_gamma   90.00
#
_symmetry.space_group_name_H-M   'P 1'
#
loop_
_entity.id
_entity.type
_entity.pdbx_description
1 polymer ?
#
loop_
_entity_poly.entity_id
_entity_poly.type
_entity_poly.pdbx_seq_one_letter_code
_entity_poly.pdbx_strand_id
1 'polypeptide(L)'
;MYHRIVLCLAATLAISGCAPDYLNNYDTMTLASGDTNNTNSLLQTVNPFNPNSNNAHIEGDSQRMTAAVQRYRGVAPPGATLGRVPNSSVDLDCAGGKGNNPVVQGPVAVGPSDPNGLDRNHNGIGCEN
;
A
#
# COMPACT_ATOMS: atom_id res chain seq x y z
N MET A 1 35.29 -67.73 -6.59
CA MET A 1 34.79 -67.23 -5.28
C MET A 1 34.65 -65.70 -5.25
N TYR A 2 35.59 -64.95 -5.83
CA TYR A 2 35.58 -63.48 -5.86
C TYR A 2 34.32 -62.86 -6.48
N HIS A 3 33.82 -63.39 -7.59
CA HIS A 3 32.57 -62.91 -8.23
C HIS A 3 31.33 -63.03 -7.33
N ARG A 4 31.24 -64.08 -6.50
CA ARG A 4 30.11 -64.25 -5.57
C ARG A 4 30.18 -63.20 -4.46
N ILE A 5 31.38 -62.91 -3.96
CA ILE A 5 31.61 -61.90 -2.91
C ILE A 5 31.26 -60.50 -3.42
N VAL A 6 31.68 -60.15 -4.64
CA VAL A 6 31.35 -58.87 -5.27
C VAL A 6 29.84 -58.71 -5.46
N LEU A 7 29.15 -59.78 -5.90
CA LEU A 7 27.70 -59.77 -6.10
C LEU A 7 26.93 -59.62 -4.77
N CYS A 8 27.38 -60.29 -3.70
CA CYS A 8 26.80 -60.14 -2.37
C CYS A 8 26.99 -58.73 -1.80
N LEU A 9 28.19 -58.14 -1.95
CA LEU A 9 28.47 -56.78 -1.47
C LEU A 9 27.64 -55.73 -2.22
N ALA A 10 27.52 -55.87 -3.54
CA ALA A 10 26.70 -54.99 -4.36
C ALA A 10 25.21 -55.05 -3.95
N ALA A 11 24.69 -56.25 -3.66
CA ALA A 11 23.32 -56.43 -3.19
C ALA A 11 23.08 -55.76 -1.82
N THR A 12 24.03 -55.88 -0.87
CA THR A 12 23.89 -55.25 0.45
C THR A 12 23.91 -53.71 0.39
N LEU A 13 24.75 -53.14 -0.48
CA LEU A 13 24.83 -51.69 -0.70
C LEU A 13 23.53 -51.16 -1.33
N ALA A 14 23.01 -51.86 -2.35
CA ALA A 14 21.76 -51.46 -3.01
C ALA A 14 20.54 -51.47 -2.06
N ILE A 15 20.48 -52.41 -1.11
CA ILE A 15 19.36 -52.51 -0.17
C ILE A 15 19.48 -51.49 0.98
N SER A 16 20.69 -51.07 1.36
CA SER A 16 20.90 -50.05 2.41
C SER A 16 20.50 -48.62 2.02
N GLY A 17 20.25 -48.35 0.73
CA GLY A 17 19.93 -47.01 0.21
C GLY A 17 18.45 -46.63 0.19
N CYS A 18 17.54 -47.52 0.58
CA CYS A 18 16.08 -47.30 0.49
C CYS A 18 15.44 -46.69 1.75
N ALA A 19 16.21 -46.30 2.77
CA ALA A 19 15.70 -45.71 4.00
C ALA A 19 15.81 -44.16 4.19
N PRO A 20 16.21 -43.32 3.22
CA PRO A 20 16.38 -41.89 3.49
C PRO A 20 15.04 -41.17 3.71
N ASP A 21 13.95 -41.60 3.06
CA ASP A 21 12.62 -40.98 3.23
C ASP A 21 11.87 -41.47 4.48
N TYR A 22 12.24 -42.65 5.00
CA TYR A 22 11.62 -43.22 6.21
C TYR A 22 12.16 -42.57 7.49
N LEU A 23 13.38 -42.00 7.45
CA LEU A 23 13.95 -41.25 8.56
C LEU A 23 13.44 -39.80 8.62
N ASN A 24 12.82 -39.31 7.55
CA ASN A 24 12.28 -37.96 7.47
C ASN A 24 10.78 -37.87 7.84
N ASN A 25 10.13 -39.02 8.08
CA ASN A 25 8.72 -39.14 8.48
C ASN A 25 8.58 -39.71 9.91
N TYR A 26 9.38 -39.23 10.86
CA TYR A 26 9.18 -39.50 12.29
C TYR A 26 8.20 -38.47 12.86
N ASP A 27 6.91 -38.76 12.78
CA ASP A 27 5.83 -38.04 13.46
C ASP A 27 5.69 -38.41 14.95
N THR A 28 6.79 -38.59 15.70
CA THR A 28 6.69 -38.91 17.14
C THR A 28 7.61 -38.07 18.03
N MET A 29 6.94 -37.27 18.85
CA MET A 29 7.32 -36.09 19.64
C MET A 29 8.51 -36.19 20.63
N THR A 30 9.33 -37.23 20.63
CA THR A 30 10.29 -37.44 21.74
C THR A 30 11.73 -36.98 21.45
N LEU A 31 12.16 -36.92 20.19
CA LEU A 31 13.53 -36.48 19.84
C LEU A 31 13.62 -35.00 19.39
N ALA A 32 12.50 -34.42 18.93
CA ALA A 32 12.40 -33.01 18.54
C ALA A 32 11.98 -32.08 19.69
N SER A 33 11.75 -32.61 20.90
CA SER A 33 11.26 -31.80 22.03
C SER A 33 12.29 -30.78 22.54
N GLY A 34 13.55 -30.89 22.15
CA GLY A 34 14.63 -29.98 22.55
C GLY A 34 14.41 -28.53 22.09
N ASP A 35 13.70 -28.34 20.98
CA ASP A 35 13.41 -27.02 20.41
C ASP A 35 11.96 -26.58 20.63
N THR A 36 11.17 -27.32 21.44
CA THR A 36 9.74 -27.01 21.68
C THR A 36 9.53 -25.57 22.13
N ASN A 37 10.44 -25.03 22.95
CA ASN A 37 10.35 -23.63 23.40
C ASN A 37 10.52 -22.63 22.24
N ASN A 38 11.42 -22.93 21.29
CA ASN A 38 11.62 -22.13 20.08
C ASN A 38 10.42 -22.26 19.14
N THR A 39 9.93 -23.47 18.89
CA THR A 39 8.75 -23.69 18.02
C THR A 39 7.46 -23.11 18.63
N ASN A 40 7.34 -23.12 19.95
CA ASN A 40 6.20 -22.54 20.67
C ASN A 40 6.23 -20.99 20.70
N SER A 41 7.37 -20.35 20.41
CA SER A 41 7.45 -18.89 20.34
C SER A 41 6.56 -18.30 19.24
N LEU A 42 6.42 -19.00 18.11
CA LEU A 42 5.55 -18.61 16.99
C LEU A 42 4.06 -18.73 17.35
N LEU A 43 3.67 -19.73 18.14
CA LEU A 43 2.28 -19.94 18.59
C LEU A 43 1.85 -18.93 19.66
N GLN A 44 2.80 -18.43 20.46
CA GLN A 44 2.53 -17.49 21.56
C GLN A 44 2.84 -16.03 21.22
N THR A 45 3.10 -15.70 19.95
CA THR A 45 3.36 -14.32 19.54
C THR A 45 2.06 -13.50 19.63
N VAL A 46 2.00 -12.57 20.59
CA VAL A 46 0.83 -11.75 20.97
C VAL A 46 0.25 -10.96 19.79
N ASN A 47 1.04 -10.67 18.75
CA ASN A 47 0.55 -10.11 17.51
C ASN A 47 1.44 -10.55 16.34
N PRO A 48 1.07 -11.60 15.59
CA PRO A 48 1.87 -12.12 14.48
C PRO A 48 1.77 -11.24 13.22
N PHE A 49 0.97 -10.18 13.25
CA PHE A 49 0.73 -9.34 12.09
C PHE A 49 1.76 -8.20 11.97
N ASN A 50 1.95 -7.75 10.72
CA ASN A 50 2.73 -6.57 10.40
C ASN A 50 2.21 -5.37 11.22
N PRO A 51 3.07 -4.56 11.88
CA PRO A 51 2.65 -3.38 12.63
C PRO A 51 1.73 -2.44 11.85
N ASN A 52 1.93 -2.33 10.53
CA ASN A 52 1.11 -1.52 9.64
C ASN A 52 -0.32 -2.07 9.44
N SER A 53 -0.59 -3.32 9.81
CA SER A 53 -1.93 -3.92 9.74
C SER A 53 -2.91 -3.32 10.74
N ASN A 54 -2.42 -2.65 11.80
CA ASN A 54 -3.29 -1.90 12.73
C ASN A 54 -3.59 -0.48 12.23
N ASN A 55 -3.04 -0.09 11.08
CA ASN A 55 -3.30 1.22 10.51
C ASN A 55 -4.69 1.26 9.85
N ALA A 56 -5.70 1.64 10.62
CA ALA A 56 -7.05 1.91 10.12
C ALA A 56 -7.20 3.35 9.56
N HIS A 57 -6.09 4.09 9.41
CA HIS A 57 -6.09 5.41 8.81
C HIS A 57 -6.43 5.31 7.32
N ILE A 58 -7.60 5.82 6.96
CA ILE A 58 -7.99 6.00 5.56
C ILE A 58 -7.32 7.29 5.09
N GLU A 59 -6.36 7.19 4.18
CA GLU A 59 -5.67 8.34 3.60
C GLU A 59 -6.68 9.36 3.05
N GLY A 60 -6.45 10.64 3.32
CA GLY A 60 -7.39 11.76 3.18
C GLY A 60 -7.79 12.16 1.75
N ASP A 61 -7.83 11.23 0.80
CA ASP A 61 -8.38 11.44 -0.54
C ASP A 61 -9.91 11.70 -0.54
N SER A 62 -10.52 11.91 0.64
CA SER A 62 -11.95 12.18 0.82
C SER A 62 -12.41 13.40 0.03
N GLN A 63 -11.60 14.46 -0.06
CA GLN A 63 -11.92 15.63 -0.90
C GLN A 63 -11.90 15.28 -2.39
N ARG A 64 -10.90 14.50 -2.84
CA ARG A 64 -10.80 14.02 -4.23
C ARG A 64 -11.95 13.08 -4.59
N MET A 65 -12.34 12.21 -3.66
CA MET A 65 -13.48 11.31 -3.80
C MET A 65 -14.81 12.06 -3.78
N THR A 66 -14.94 13.11 -2.96
CA THR A 66 -16.12 13.98 -2.94
C THR A 66 -16.26 14.73 -4.28
N ALA A 67 -15.17 15.23 -4.84
CA ALA A 67 -15.15 15.83 -6.16
C ALA A 67 -15.56 14.82 -7.27
N ALA A 68 -15.10 13.57 -7.19
CA ALA A 68 -15.53 12.51 -8.12
C ALA A 68 -17.04 12.21 -7.99
N VAL A 69 -17.57 12.11 -6.77
CA VAL A 69 -19.01 11.91 -6.51
C VAL A 69 -19.85 13.09 -7.01
N GLN A 70 -19.40 14.33 -6.84
CA GLN A 70 -20.10 15.51 -7.36
C GLN A 70 -20.16 15.51 -8.90
N ARG A 71 -19.07 15.14 -9.57
CA ARG A 71 -19.05 14.94 -11.03
C ARG A 71 -20.07 13.90 -11.49
N TYR A 72 -20.16 12.75 -10.81
CA TYR A 72 -21.17 11.73 -11.12
C TYR A 72 -22.61 12.20 -10.88
N ARG A 73 -22.83 13.05 -9.87
CA ARG A 73 -24.16 13.63 -9.58
C ARG A 73 -24.57 14.73 -10.56
N GLY A 74 -23.74 15.04 -11.57
CA GLY A 74 -23.99 16.14 -12.50
C GLY A 74 -23.98 17.52 -11.82
N VAL A 75 -23.51 17.59 -10.58
CA VAL A 75 -23.27 18.86 -9.89
C VAL A 75 -21.97 19.38 -10.46
N ALA A 76 -22.05 20.43 -11.28
CA ALA A 76 -20.85 21.13 -11.71
C ALA A 76 -20.04 21.50 -10.45
N PRO A 77 -18.75 21.15 -10.36
CA PRO A 77 -17.93 21.61 -9.27
C PRO A 77 -18.04 23.14 -9.20
N PRO A 78 -18.06 23.76 -8.00
CA PRO A 78 -18.12 25.21 -7.88
C PRO A 78 -16.83 25.79 -8.47
N GLY A 79 -16.88 26.07 -9.78
CA GLY A 79 -15.70 26.28 -10.59
C GLY A 79 -16.09 26.95 -11.90
N ALA A 80 -15.99 28.28 -11.86
CA ALA A 80 -15.87 29.19 -12.99
C ALA A 80 -17.07 29.27 -13.95
N THR A 81 -17.94 30.24 -13.70
CA THR A 81 -18.21 31.20 -14.78
C THR A 81 -16.84 31.66 -15.30
N LEU A 82 -16.53 31.35 -16.56
CA LEU A 82 -15.26 31.69 -17.20
C LEU A 82 -14.86 33.13 -16.86
N GLY A 83 -13.73 33.30 -16.18
CA GLY A 83 -13.16 34.61 -15.84
C GLY A 83 -13.43 35.14 -14.42
N ARG A 84 -14.10 34.42 -13.51
CA ARG A 84 -14.27 34.89 -12.12
C ARG A 84 -14.07 33.79 -11.08
N VAL A 85 -13.32 34.09 -10.02
CA VAL A 85 -13.17 33.22 -8.84
C VAL A 85 -14.54 33.07 -8.16
N PRO A 86 -15.06 31.84 -7.97
CA PRO A 86 -16.30 31.63 -7.23
C PRO A 86 -16.11 32.08 -5.77
N ASN A 87 -17.12 32.77 -5.22
CA ASN A 87 -17.14 33.08 -3.79
C ASN A 87 -17.35 31.77 -3.03
N SER A 88 -16.26 31.21 -2.54
CA SER A 88 -16.19 29.89 -1.92
C SER A 88 -15.60 30.04 -0.53
N SER A 89 -16.14 29.31 0.43
CA SER A 89 -15.59 29.22 1.80
C SER A 89 -14.40 28.27 1.91
N VAL A 90 -14.02 27.63 0.80
CA VAL A 90 -12.82 26.79 0.69
C VAL A 90 -11.77 27.53 -0.11
N ASP A 91 -10.54 27.42 0.37
CA ASP A 91 -9.33 27.89 -0.30
C ASP A 91 -9.20 27.22 -1.68
N LEU A 92 -8.83 28.00 -2.68
CA LEU A 92 -8.81 27.58 -4.08
C LEU A 92 -7.39 27.68 -4.63
N ASP A 93 -6.95 26.66 -5.36
CA ASP A 93 -5.62 26.63 -5.99
C ASP A 93 -5.71 26.87 -7.50
N CYS A 94 -4.62 27.29 -8.12
CA CYS A 94 -4.49 27.23 -9.58
C CYS A 94 -4.27 25.78 -10.05
N ALA A 95 -4.74 25.47 -11.26
CA ALA A 95 -4.45 24.19 -11.90
C ALA A 95 -2.93 23.93 -11.98
N GLY A 96 -2.47 22.80 -11.41
CA GLY A 96 -1.05 22.45 -11.34
C GLY A 96 -0.35 22.84 -10.02
N GLY A 97 -1.09 23.41 -9.06
CA GLY A 97 -0.60 23.67 -7.71
C GLY A 97 -0.22 22.40 -6.94
N LYS A 98 0.59 22.57 -5.87
CA LYS A 98 1.03 21.47 -4.99
C LYS A 98 0.02 21.09 -3.90
N GLY A 99 -1.13 21.75 -3.83
CA GLY A 99 -2.15 21.53 -2.81
C GLY A 99 -3.21 20.50 -3.22
N ASN A 100 -3.99 20.08 -2.21
CA ASN A 100 -5.17 19.23 -2.35
C ASN A 100 -6.47 20.05 -2.48
N ASN A 101 -6.35 21.37 -2.57
CA ASN A 101 -7.49 22.27 -2.67
C ASN A 101 -8.17 22.17 -4.05
N PRO A 102 -9.45 22.55 -4.15
CA PRO A 102 -10.13 22.65 -5.44
C PRO A 102 -9.39 23.60 -6.38
N VAL A 103 -9.13 23.12 -7.61
CA VAL A 103 -8.37 23.88 -8.61
C VAL A 103 -9.27 24.71 -9.52
N VAL A 104 -8.85 25.93 -9.82
CA VAL A 104 -9.46 26.82 -10.82
C VAL A 104 -8.64 26.75 -12.11
N GLN A 105 -9.33 26.65 -13.25
CA GLN A 105 -8.70 26.56 -14.57
C GLN A 105 -8.66 27.93 -15.27
N GLY A 106 -7.43 28.36 -15.61
CA GLY A 106 -7.16 29.51 -16.47
C GLY A 106 -6.97 30.84 -15.73
N PRO A 107 -6.69 31.92 -16.47
CA PRO A 107 -6.63 33.27 -15.91
C PRO A 107 -8.00 33.64 -15.35
N VAL A 108 -8.04 34.03 -14.07
CA VAL A 108 -9.27 34.41 -13.39
C VAL A 108 -9.16 35.80 -12.80
N ALA A 109 -10.20 36.62 -12.95
CA ALA A 109 -10.24 37.91 -12.30
C ALA A 109 -10.34 37.72 -10.79
N VAL A 110 -9.36 38.25 -10.06
CA VAL A 110 -9.27 38.19 -8.62
C VAL A 110 -9.70 39.56 -8.05
N GLY A 111 -10.48 39.53 -6.97
CA GLY A 111 -10.87 40.77 -6.28
C GLY A 111 -9.71 41.36 -5.46
N PRO A 112 -9.78 42.63 -5.05
CA PRO A 112 -8.71 43.29 -4.29
C PRO A 112 -8.40 42.67 -2.92
N SER A 113 -9.29 41.81 -2.41
CA SER A 113 -9.07 41.07 -1.16
C SER A 113 -8.28 39.77 -1.34
N ASP A 114 -8.09 39.30 -2.57
CA ASP A 114 -7.50 38.00 -2.96
C ASP A 114 -7.47 36.95 -1.83
N PRO A 115 -8.63 36.44 -1.37
CA PRO A 115 -8.67 35.62 -0.17
C PRO A 115 -7.94 34.28 -0.31
N ASN A 116 -7.79 33.80 -1.54
CA ASN A 116 -7.15 32.54 -1.89
C ASN A 116 -5.69 32.72 -2.36
N GLY A 117 -5.17 33.95 -2.38
CA GLY A 117 -3.78 34.23 -2.78
C GLY A 117 -3.45 33.82 -4.24
N LEU A 118 -4.44 33.88 -5.14
CA LEU A 118 -4.30 33.43 -6.53
C LEU A 118 -3.53 34.43 -7.41
N ASP A 119 -3.51 35.71 -7.02
CA ASP A 119 -2.87 36.81 -7.75
C ASP A 119 -1.58 37.23 -7.03
N ARG A 120 -0.48 36.55 -7.37
CA ARG A 120 0.83 36.79 -6.73
C ARG A 120 1.43 38.14 -7.10
N ASN A 121 1.15 38.67 -8.28
CA ASN A 121 1.74 39.91 -8.79
C ASN A 121 0.84 41.14 -8.55
N HIS A 122 -0.35 40.94 -7.99
CA HIS A 122 -1.34 41.97 -7.62
C HIS A 122 -1.85 42.79 -8.83
N ASN A 123 -1.99 42.15 -10.00
CA ASN A 123 -2.47 42.81 -11.22
C ASN A 123 -4.00 42.67 -11.44
N GLY A 124 -4.70 41.95 -10.56
CA GLY A 124 -6.13 41.65 -10.63
C GLY A 124 -6.47 40.36 -11.39
N ILE A 125 -5.48 39.58 -11.83
CA ILE A 125 -5.62 38.33 -12.56
C ILE A 125 -4.79 37.24 -11.86
N GLY A 126 -5.45 36.18 -11.43
CA GLY A 126 -4.82 35.01 -10.84
C GLY A 126 -4.67 33.86 -11.84
N CYS A 127 -3.79 32.91 -11.53
CA CYS A 127 -3.56 31.71 -12.34
C CYS A 127 -3.09 31.98 -13.79
N GLU A 128 -2.26 33.00 -13.93
CA GLU A 128 -1.67 33.50 -15.17
C GLU A 128 -0.35 32.80 -15.57
N ASN A 129 -0.34 31.47 -15.56
CA ASN A 129 0.81 30.59 -15.87
C ASN A 129 1.94 30.55 -14.83
#